data_AF-A0A7X7KEE5-F1
#
_entry.id   AF-A0A7X7KEE5-F1
#
_cell.length_a   1.000
_cell.length_b   1.000
_cell.length_c   1.000
_cell.angle_alpha   90.00
_cell.angle_beta   90.00
_cell.angle_gamma   90.00
#
_symmetry.space_group_name_H-M   'P 1'
#
loop_
_entity.id
_entity.type
_entity.pdbx_description
1 polymer ?
#
loop_
_entity_poly.entity_id
_entity_poly.type
_entity_poly.pdbx_seq_one_letter_code
_entity_poly.pdbx_strand_id
1 'polypeptide(L)'
;ALDDSDLLWGNPTLRPLLRQLESPAERDARLAVLGSPTMRSRRDLARHFAISAMLTVLLGPQTAEWLGLQKEIADSHGDSGFSFADYSANLSGIAFALAVQQRKIPLERLENGFLVDDFLPDPAAMKENIPWPEFSETYGATPGKRLFAEREELRQRILAQPGYTRQDP
;
A
#
# COMPACT_ATOMS: atom_id res chain seq x y z
N ALA A 1 9.92 2.88 10.59
CA ALA A 1 9.92 1.56 11.28
C ALA A 1 9.22 0.41 10.51
N LEU A 2 8.19 0.64 9.65
CA LEU A 2 7.46 -0.45 8.96
C LEU A 2 8.17 -1.03 7.73
N ASP A 3 9.06 -0.26 7.11
CA ASP A 3 9.92 -0.75 6.04
C ASP A 3 11.20 -1.36 6.62
N ASP A 4 11.32 -2.68 6.52
CA ASP A 4 12.47 -3.51 6.87
C ASP A 4 13.18 -4.06 5.61
N SER A 5 12.63 -3.78 4.42
CA SER A 5 13.36 -3.91 3.17
C SER A 5 14.15 -2.63 2.99
N ASP A 6 15.45 -2.67 2.68
CA ASP A 6 16.23 -1.44 2.47
C ASP A 6 15.77 -0.63 1.22
N LEU A 7 14.57 -0.88 0.68
CA LEU A 7 13.99 -0.23 -0.48
C LEU A 7 13.79 1.28 -0.28
N LEU A 8 13.27 1.74 0.87
CA LEU A 8 13.10 3.18 1.09
C LEU A 8 14.38 3.81 1.66
N TRP A 9 14.98 3.18 2.67
CA TRP A 9 16.16 3.72 3.36
C TRP A 9 17.45 3.62 2.54
N GLY A 10 17.55 2.60 1.68
CA GLY A 10 18.65 2.41 0.73
C GLY A 10 18.50 3.22 -0.55
N ASN A 11 17.31 3.77 -0.85
CA ASN A 11 17.10 4.63 -2.02
C ASN A 11 17.69 6.03 -1.78
N PRO A 12 18.75 6.44 -2.51
CA PRO A 12 19.44 7.72 -2.28
C PRO A 12 18.55 8.95 -2.48
N THR A 13 17.52 8.83 -3.31
CA THR A 13 16.57 9.91 -3.62
C THR A 13 15.58 10.12 -2.48
N LEU A 14 15.10 9.03 -1.85
CA LEU A 14 14.10 9.11 -0.77
C LEU A 14 14.73 9.30 0.60
N ARG A 15 15.96 8.80 0.81
CA ARG A 15 16.66 8.82 2.10
C ARG A 15 16.73 10.21 2.77
N PRO A 16 17.03 11.34 2.07
CA PRO A 16 17.06 12.65 2.70
C PRO A 16 15.69 13.08 3.25
N LEU A 17 14.61 12.75 2.54
CA LEU A 17 13.25 13.06 2.93
C LEU A 17 12.81 12.21 4.14
N LEU A 18 13.13 10.91 4.14
CA LEU A 18 12.79 10.01 5.25
C LEU A 18 13.48 10.41 6.56
N ARG A 19 14.73 10.89 6.49
CA ARG A 19 15.45 11.42 7.66
C ARG A 19 14.80 12.65 8.28
N GLN A 20 14.02 13.41 7.53
CA GLN A 20 13.25 14.54 8.06
C GLN A 20 11.99 14.08 8.80
N LEU A 21 11.46 12.89 8.46
CA LEU A 21 10.24 12.33 9.06
C LEU A 21 10.52 11.48 10.30
N GLU A 22 11.62 10.74 10.26
CA GLU A 22 12.03 9.81 11.30
C GLU A 22 13.55 9.87 11.45
N SER A 23 14.01 10.43 12.56
CA SER A 23 15.41 10.35 12.96
C SER A 23 15.79 8.89 13.31
N PRO A 24 17.08 8.53 13.27
CA PRO A 24 17.52 7.18 13.66
C PRO A 24 17.06 6.78 15.07
N ALA A 25 17.12 7.69 16.04
CA ALA A 25 16.68 7.41 17.41
C ALA A 25 15.16 7.17 17.51
N GLU A 26 14.35 7.94 16.79
CA GLU A 26 12.90 7.71 16.73
C GLU A 26 12.59 6.39 16.01
N ARG A 27 13.35 6.02 14.98
CA ARG A 27 13.22 4.73 14.31
C ARG A 27 13.46 3.58 15.28
N ASP A 28 14.55 3.63 16.05
CA ASP A 28 14.88 2.61 17.04
C ASP A 28 13.80 2.50 18.12
N ALA A 29 13.34 3.64 18.64
CA ALA A 29 12.25 3.69 19.61
C ALA A 29 10.95 3.10 19.05
N ARG A 30 10.59 3.41 17.80
CA ARG A 30 9.41 2.83 17.14
C ARG A 30 9.57 1.34 16.89
N LEU A 31 10.73 0.88 16.41
CA LEU A 31 11.00 -0.55 16.20
C LEU A 31 10.88 -1.35 17.51
N ALA A 32 11.27 -0.77 18.64
CA ALA A 32 11.16 -1.41 19.95
C ALA A 32 9.71 -1.64 20.42
N VAL A 33 8.74 -0.85 19.93
CA VAL A 33 7.33 -0.91 20.39
C VAL A 33 6.33 -1.38 19.34
N LEU A 34 6.66 -1.23 18.05
CA LEU A 34 5.72 -1.48 16.95
C LEU A 34 5.42 -2.97 16.75
N GLY A 35 6.35 -3.85 17.13
CA GLY A 35 6.22 -5.30 16.97
C GLY A 35 6.11 -5.72 15.50
N SER A 36 5.16 -6.61 15.21
CA SER A 36 4.87 -7.08 13.85
C SER A 36 3.41 -6.84 13.47
N PRO A 37 3.04 -5.60 13.14
CA PRO A 37 1.68 -5.30 12.75
C PRO A 37 1.35 -6.03 11.45
N THR A 38 0.10 -6.47 11.35
CA THR A 38 -0.41 -7.17 10.19
C THR A 38 -1.70 -6.52 9.72
N MET A 39 -1.98 -6.65 8.43
CA MET A 39 -3.28 -6.37 7.85
C MET A 39 -3.75 -7.66 7.20
N ARG A 40 -4.96 -8.13 7.54
CA ARG A 40 -5.48 -9.45 7.10
C ARG A 40 -4.50 -10.58 7.45
N SER A 41 -3.93 -10.51 8.65
CA SER A 41 -2.93 -11.46 9.18
C SER A 41 -1.62 -11.54 8.38
N ARG A 42 -1.35 -10.57 7.49
CA ARG A 42 -0.15 -10.47 6.66
C ARG A 42 0.67 -9.21 6.98
N ARG A 43 1.98 -9.38 7.23
CA ARG A 43 2.90 -8.28 7.57
C ARG A 43 3.30 -7.48 6.33
N ASP A 44 3.51 -8.17 5.22
CA ASP A 44 3.72 -7.64 3.88
C ASP A 44 2.61 -6.66 3.47
N LEU A 45 1.33 -7.03 3.61
CA LEU A 45 0.21 -6.13 3.30
C LEU A 45 0.21 -4.86 4.18
N ALA A 46 0.52 -4.98 5.47
CA ALA A 46 0.66 -3.82 6.36
C ALA A 46 1.77 -2.87 5.90
N ARG A 47 2.89 -3.44 5.40
CA ARG A 47 4.01 -2.69 4.84
C ARG A 47 3.57 -1.95 3.56
N HIS A 48 2.99 -2.65 2.59
CA HIS A 48 2.49 -2.06 1.34
C HIS A 48 1.53 -0.90 1.60
N PHE A 49 0.54 -1.12 2.47
CA PHE A 49 -0.41 -0.08 2.87
C PHE A 49 0.28 1.15 3.45
N ALA A 50 1.13 0.97 4.47
CA ALA A 50 1.74 2.10 5.16
C ALA A 50 2.76 2.86 4.31
N ILE A 51 3.56 2.15 3.50
CA ILE A 51 4.52 2.78 2.58
C ILE A 51 3.78 3.58 1.53
N SER A 52 2.74 3.03 0.90
CA SER A 52 1.97 3.76 -0.12
C SER A 52 1.20 4.95 0.46
N ALA A 53 0.68 4.85 1.68
CA ALA A 53 0.08 5.98 2.39
C ALA A 53 1.12 7.11 2.61
N MET A 54 2.31 6.77 3.11
CA MET A 54 3.40 7.72 3.30
C MET A 54 3.85 8.36 1.98
N LEU A 55 4.09 7.55 0.94
CA LEU A 55 4.50 8.06 -0.37
C LEU A 55 3.43 8.97 -0.99
N THR A 56 2.15 8.72 -0.72
CA THR A 56 1.05 9.59 -1.16
C THR A 56 1.15 10.97 -0.53
N VAL A 57 1.44 11.04 0.78
CA VAL A 57 1.62 12.31 1.48
C VAL A 57 2.84 13.07 0.97
N LEU A 58 3.93 12.36 0.65
CA LEU A 58 5.21 12.96 0.28
C LEU A 58 5.33 13.33 -1.19
N LEU A 59 4.84 12.48 -2.09
CA LEU A 59 5.09 12.54 -3.53
C LEU A 59 3.80 12.64 -4.36
N GLY A 60 2.65 12.58 -3.70
CA GLY A 60 1.33 12.54 -4.34
C GLY A 60 0.87 11.13 -4.74
N PRO A 61 -0.45 10.94 -4.92
CA PRO A 61 -1.05 9.63 -5.13
C PRO A 61 -0.62 8.97 -6.44
N GLN A 62 -0.41 9.75 -7.51
CA GLN A 62 -0.02 9.21 -8.82
C GLN A 62 1.38 8.59 -8.77
N THR A 63 2.34 9.26 -8.13
CA THR A 63 3.70 8.75 -7.96
C THR A 63 3.73 7.54 -7.03
N ALA A 64 2.98 7.56 -5.93
CA ALA A 64 2.88 6.44 -5.00
C ALA A 64 2.32 5.18 -5.68
N GLU A 65 1.27 5.33 -6.50
CA GLU A 65 0.69 4.22 -7.27
C GLU A 65 1.67 3.66 -8.30
N TRP A 66 2.36 4.55 -9.02
CA TRP A 66 3.35 4.14 -10.02
C TRP A 66 4.49 3.34 -9.36
N LEU A 67 5.05 3.83 -8.25
CA LEU A 67 6.10 3.12 -7.51
C LEU A 67 5.63 1.76 -6.99
N GLY A 68 4.43 1.69 -6.42
CA GLY A 68 3.83 0.43 -5.98
C GLY A 68 3.66 -0.55 -7.13
N LEU A 69 3.13 -0.10 -8.27
CA LEU A 69 2.97 -0.95 -9.45
C LEU A 69 4.32 -1.42 -10.02
N GLN A 70 5.34 -0.56 -10.07
CA GLN A 70 6.67 -0.94 -10.54
C GLN A 70 7.32 -1.97 -9.64
N LYS A 71 7.08 -1.92 -8.32
CA LYS A 71 7.55 -2.96 -7.39
C LYS A 71 6.93 -4.31 -7.72
N GLU A 72 5.61 -4.38 -7.90
CA GLU A 72 4.93 -5.64 -8.26
C GLU A 72 5.39 -6.21 -9.60
N ILE A 73 5.64 -5.33 -10.58
CA ILE A 73 6.21 -5.74 -11.87
C ILE A 73 7.63 -6.27 -11.68
N ALA A 74 8.47 -5.61 -10.87
CA ALA A 74 9.81 -6.09 -10.57
C ALA A 74 9.79 -7.45 -9.87
N ASP A 75 8.84 -7.67 -8.95
CA ASP A 75 8.66 -8.95 -8.26
C ASP A 75 8.25 -10.08 -9.22
N SER A 76 7.51 -9.76 -10.28
CA SER A 76 7.19 -10.72 -11.36
C SER A 76 8.43 -11.25 -12.10
N HIS A 77 9.52 -10.50 -12.11
CA HIS A 77 10.80 -10.93 -12.67
C HIS A 77 11.68 -11.69 -11.66
N GLY A 78 11.33 -11.64 -10.37
CA GLY A 78 12.00 -12.37 -9.30
C GLY A 78 11.23 -13.63 -8.88
N ASP A 79 11.54 -14.14 -7.70
CA ASP A 79 10.98 -15.40 -7.19
C ASP A 79 9.58 -15.24 -6.58
N SER A 80 9.17 -14.04 -6.19
CA SER A 80 7.91 -13.80 -5.50
C SER A 80 6.70 -13.57 -6.41
N GLY A 81 6.91 -13.16 -7.67
CA GLY A 81 5.81 -12.90 -8.61
C GLY A 81 5.06 -11.58 -8.35
N PHE A 82 4.22 -11.17 -9.30
CA PHE A 82 3.28 -10.05 -9.11
C PHE A 82 2.15 -10.48 -8.16
N SER A 83 1.76 -9.61 -7.23
CA SER A 83 0.62 -9.85 -6.33
C SER A 83 -0.47 -8.79 -6.42
N PHE A 84 -1.70 -9.21 -6.74
CA PHE A 84 -2.86 -8.33 -6.63
C PHE A 84 -3.24 -8.02 -5.18
N ALA A 85 -2.84 -8.87 -4.21
CA ALA A 85 -3.03 -8.57 -2.79
C ALA A 85 -2.13 -7.42 -2.36
N ASP A 86 -0.85 -7.45 -2.74
CA ASP A 86 0.11 -6.37 -2.48
C ASP A 86 -0.29 -5.10 -3.23
N TYR A 87 -0.71 -5.23 -4.49
CA TYR A 87 -1.23 -4.08 -5.25
C TYR A 87 -2.51 -3.49 -4.64
N SER A 88 -3.41 -4.33 -4.12
CA SER A 88 -4.59 -3.87 -3.39
C SER A 88 -4.22 -3.14 -2.10
N ALA A 89 -3.22 -3.62 -1.35
CA ALA A 89 -2.72 -2.94 -0.16
C ALA A 89 -2.08 -1.58 -0.50
N ASN A 90 -1.29 -1.50 -1.58
CA ASN A 90 -0.74 -0.24 -2.09
C ASN A 90 -1.86 0.78 -2.40
N LEU A 91 -2.88 0.38 -3.17
CA LEU A 91 -4.02 1.22 -3.52
C LEU A 91 -4.86 1.62 -2.28
N SER A 92 -5.00 0.71 -1.32
CA SER A 92 -5.72 0.97 -0.06
C SER A 92 -5.02 2.03 0.78
N GLY A 93 -3.68 1.97 0.86
CA GLY A 93 -2.87 2.99 1.55
C GLY A 93 -3.00 4.37 0.90
N ILE A 94 -3.01 4.42 -0.43
CA ILE A 94 -3.21 5.67 -1.19
C ILE A 94 -4.60 6.26 -0.91
N ALA A 95 -5.65 5.44 -1.00
CA ALA A 95 -7.02 5.87 -0.76
C ALA A 95 -7.21 6.37 0.68
N PHE A 96 -6.64 5.68 1.66
CA PHE A 96 -6.66 6.08 3.06
C PHE A 96 -5.98 7.43 3.28
N ALA A 97 -4.75 7.60 2.79
CA ALA A 97 -4.02 8.85 2.93
C ALA A 97 -4.77 10.04 2.32
N LEU A 98 -5.35 9.87 1.13
CA LEU A 98 -6.16 10.90 0.48
C LEU A 98 -7.41 11.25 1.29
N ALA A 99 -8.11 10.24 1.82
CA ALA A 99 -9.32 10.45 2.60
C ALA A 99 -9.03 11.20 3.92
N VAL A 100 -7.92 10.89 4.58
CA VAL A 100 -7.47 11.63 5.78
C VAL A 100 -7.05 13.06 5.44
N GLN A 101 -6.23 13.27 4.40
CA GLN A 101 -5.82 14.62 3.97
C GLN A 101 -7.01 15.51 3.57
N GLN A 102 -8.03 14.92 2.96
CA GLN A 102 -9.26 15.60 2.55
C GLN A 102 -10.28 15.74 3.69
N ARG A 103 -9.95 15.28 4.92
CA ARG A 103 -10.84 15.25 6.09
C ARG A 103 -12.16 14.51 5.85
N LYS A 104 -12.16 13.55 4.92
CA LYS A 104 -13.28 12.61 4.71
C LYS A 104 -13.31 11.51 5.77
N ILE A 105 -12.15 11.22 6.35
CA ILE A 105 -12.01 10.41 7.56
C ILE A 105 -11.41 11.34 8.63
N PRO A 106 -12.17 11.71 9.67
CA PRO A 106 -11.67 12.55 10.76
C PRO A 106 -10.63 11.81 11.61
N LEU A 107 -9.65 12.52 12.17
CA LEU A 107 -8.60 11.91 13.00
C LEU A 107 -9.20 11.35 14.30
N GLU A 108 -10.23 12.00 14.84
CA GLU A 108 -10.97 11.59 16.02
C GLU A 108 -11.57 10.18 15.85
N ARG A 109 -11.99 9.83 14.63
CA ARG A 109 -12.45 8.46 14.34
C ARG A 109 -11.31 7.45 14.44
N LEU A 110 -10.13 7.80 13.93
CA LEU A 110 -8.96 6.93 13.96
C LEU A 110 -8.37 6.77 15.37
N GLU A 111 -8.48 7.81 16.20
CA GLU A 111 -8.12 7.75 17.62
C GLU A 111 -8.99 6.75 18.40
N ASN A 112 -10.28 6.68 18.06
CA ASN A 112 -11.22 5.74 18.67
C ASN A 112 -11.07 4.29 18.17
N GLY A 113 -10.36 4.09 17.06
CA GLY A 113 -10.02 2.76 16.57
C GLY A 113 -9.71 2.70 15.08
N PHE A 114 -8.92 1.69 14.71
CA PHE A 114 -8.64 1.35 13.33
C PHE A 114 -8.92 -0.14 13.13
N LEU A 115 -9.91 -0.44 12.28
CA LEU A 115 -10.19 -1.80 11.84
C LEU A 115 -9.60 -1.97 10.44
N VAL A 116 -8.75 -2.98 10.26
CA VAL A 116 -8.17 -3.30 8.94
C VAL A 116 -9.26 -3.50 7.89
N ASP A 117 -10.35 -4.14 8.29
CA ASP A 117 -11.49 -4.46 7.44
C ASP A 117 -12.23 -3.22 6.93
N ASP A 118 -12.07 -2.07 7.58
CA ASP A 118 -12.65 -0.81 7.12
C ASP A 118 -11.88 -0.23 5.91
N PHE A 119 -10.63 -0.66 5.67
CA PHE A 119 -9.73 0.00 4.72
C PHE A 119 -9.06 -0.92 3.70
N LEU A 120 -8.93 -2.22 4.00
CA LEU A 120 -8.29 -3.20 3.12
C LEU A 120 -9.27 -4.34 2.80
N PRO A 121 -9.66 -4.52 1.52
CA PRO A 121 -10.45 -5.68 1.10
C PRO A 121 -9.78 -7.01 1.46
N ASP A 122 -10.58 -8.06 1.60
CA ASP A 122 -10.05 -9.41 1.81
C ASP A 122 -9.21 -9.87 0.58
N PRO A 123 -7.93 -10.22 0.78
CA PRO A 123 -7.05 -10.67 -0.30
C PRO A 123 -7.29 -12.12 -0.73
N ALA A 124 -8.09 -12.92 -0.01
CA ALA A 124 -8.19 -14.37 -0.22
C ALA A 124 -8.55 -14.81 -1.65
N ALA A 125 -9.28 -13.98 -2.40
CA ALA A 125 -9.67 -14.26 -3.78
C ALA A 125 -8.75 -13.60 -4.84
N MET A 126 -7.68 -12.91 -4.41
CA MET A 126 -6.77 -12.20 -5.32
C MET A 126 -5.68 -13.12 -5.84
N LYS A 127 -5.28 -12.92 -7.10
CA LYS A 127 -4.19 -13.69 -7.71
C LYS A 127 -2.84 -13.18 -7.22
N GLU A 128 -1.94 -14.09 -6.91
CA GLU A 128 -0.60 -13.80 -6.40
C GLU A 128 0.43 -14.74 -7.04
N ASN A 129 1.72 -14.46 -6.83
CA ASN A 129 2.84 -15.23 -7.36
C ASN A 129 2.83 -15.36 -8.89
N ILE A 130 2.36 -14.33 -9.60
CA ILE A 130 2.26 -14.37 -11.06
C ILE A 130 3.64 -14.04 -11.67
N PRO A 131 4.32 -15.00 -12.33
CA PRO A 131 5.62 -14.74 -12.91
C PRO A 131 5.49 -13.89 -14.18
N TRP A 132 6.57 -13.21 -14.58
CA TRP A 132 6.57 -12.29 -15.72
C TRP A 132 6.02 -12.88 -17.03
N PRO A 133 6.32 -14.14 -17.44
CA PRO A 133 5.75 -14.71 -18.65
C PRO A 133 4.22 -14.72 -18.61
N GLU A 134 3.62 -15.16 -17.50
CA GLU A 134 2.16 -15.17 -17.32
C GLU A 134 1.58 -13.76 -17.19
N PHE A 135 2.27 -12.88 -16.46
CA PHE A 135 1.85 -11.50 -16.28
C PHE A 135 1.79 -10.75 -17.62
N SER A 136 2.86 -10.83 -18.40
CA SER A 136 2.97 -10.13 -19.69
C SER A 136 2.02 -10.69 -20.74
N GLU A 137 1.77 -12.01 -20.74
CA GLU A 137 0.76 -12.65 -21.60
C GLU A 137 -0.67 -12.20 -21.24
N THR A 138 -0.98 -12.16 -19.94
CA THR A 138 -2.35 -11.89 -19.47
C THR A 138 -2.68 -10.40 -19.43
N TYR A 139 -1.77 -9.58 -18.91
CA TYR A 139 -2.00 -8.16 -18.58
C TYR A 139 -1.26 -7.18 -19.50
N GLY A 140 -0.36 -7.70 -20.34
CA GLY A 140 0.45 -6.95 -21.30
C GLY A 140 1.84 -6.58 -20.78
N ALA A 141 2.82 -6.53 -21.69
CA ALA A 141 4.19 -6.10 -21.38
C ALA A 141 4.30 -4.61 -21.02
N THR A 142 3.33 -3.80 -21.45
CA THR A 142 3.04 -2.45 -20.93
C THR A 142 1.68 -2.50 -20.23
N PRO A 143 1.45 -1.70 -19.16
CA PRO A 143 0.17 -1.64 -18.45
C PRO A 143 -1.02 -1.54 -19.42
N GLY A 144 -1.64 -2.68 -19.69
CA GLY A 144 -2.63 -2.82 -20.74
C GLY A 144 -4.06 -2.57 -20.25
N LYS A 145 -5.02 -2.67 -21.17
CA LYS A 145 -6.46 -2.52 -20.85
C LYS A 145 -6.92 -3.43 -19.71
N ARG A 146 -6.38 -4.66 -19.64
CA ARG A 146 -6.76 -5.63 -18.61
C ARG A 146 -6.23 -5.25 -17.23
N LEU A 147 -4.96 -4.88 -17.11
CA LEU A 147 -4.41 -4.38 -15.84
C LEU A 147 -5.16 -3.14 -15.35
N PHE A 148 -5.51 -2.25 -16.27
CA PHE A 148 -6.33 -1.07 -15.96
C PHE A 148 -7.71 -1.46 -15.40
N ALA A 149 -8.37 -2.45 -16.01
CA ALA A 149 -9.67 -2.92 -15.54
C ALA A 149 -9.60 -3.55 -14.14
N GLU A 150 -8.61 -4.43 -13.89
CA GLU A 150 -8.37 -5.04 -12.58
C GLU A 150 -8.08 -3.95 -11.52
N ARG A 151 -7.25 -2.97 -11.87
CA ARG A 151 -6.95 -1.83 -11.00
C ARG A 151 -8.21 -1.04 -10.64
N GLU A 152 -9.07 -0.77 -11.61
CA GLU A 152 -10.29 -0.01 -11.36
C GLU A 152 -11.27 -0.82 -10.51
N GLU A 153 -11.39 -2.13 -10.75
CA GLU A 153 -12.16 -3.03 -9.89
C GLU A 153 -11.65 -3.01 -8.44
N LEU A 154 -10.33 -3.08 -8.24
CA LEU A 154 -9.72 -2.96 -6.92
C LEU A 154 -10.08 -1.62 -6.26
N ARG A 155 -9.97 -0.50 -6.99
CA ARG A 155 -10.35 0.83 -6.45
C ARG A 155 -11.81 0.88 -6.03
N GLN A 156 -12.72 0.33 -6.83
CA GLN A 156 -14.14 0.29 -6.47
C GLN A 156 -14.37 -0.57 -5.21
N ARG A 157 -13.73 -1.74 -5.12
CA ARG A 157 -13.78 -2.60 -3.92
C ARG A 157 -13.22 -1.92 -2.68
N ILE A 158 -12.16 -1.13 -2.82
CA ILE A 158 -11.55 -0.36 -1.73
C ILE A 158 -12.49 0.75 -1.27
N LEU A 159 -13.02 1.56 -2.19
CA LEU A 159 -13.90 2.68 -1.83
C LEU A 159 -15.28 2.22 -1.34
N ALA A 160 -15.65 0.95 -1.56
CA ALA A 160 -16.83 0.34 -0.98
C ALA A 160 -16.66 -0.11 0.49
N GLN A 161 -15.42 -0.11 1.03
CA GLN A 161 -15.19 -0.54 2.41
C GLN A 161 -15.85 0.41 3.43
N PRO A 162 -16.21 -0.09 4.64
CA PRO A 162 -16.89 0.71 5.67
C PRO A 162 -16.12 1.97 6.11
N GLY A 163 -14.80 1.99 5.95
CA GLY A 163 -13.95 3.16 6.18
C GLY A 163 -14.38 4.39 5.39
N TYR A 164 -14.89 4.19 4.17
CA TYR A 164 -15.20 5.25 3.21
C TYR A 164 -16.70 5.50 3.03
N THR A 165 -17.55 4.53 3.37
CA THR A 165 -19.00 4.59 3.13
C THR A 165 -19.81 4.94 4.38
N ARG A 166 -19.27 4.67 5.57
CA ARG A 166 -19.95 5.03 6.83
C ARG A 166 -20.04 6.55 6.93
N GLN A 167 -21.26 7.05 7.15
CA GLN A 167 -21.47 8.41 7.62
C GLN A 167 -21.30 8.39 9.14
N ASP A 168 -20.36 9.17 9.64
CA ASP A 168 -20.26 9.40 11.08
C ASP A 168 -21.51 10.21 11.51
N PRO A 169 -22.18 9.84 12.61
CA PRO A 169 -23.39 10.52 13.10
C PRO A 169 -23.13 11.97 13.54
#